data_AF-A0A2N9MP63-F1
#
_entry.id   AF-A0A2N9MP63-F1
#
_cell.length_a   1.000
_cell.length_b   1.000
_cell.length_c   1.000
_cell.angle_alpha   90.00
_cell.angle_beta   90.00
_cell.angle_gamma   90.00
#
_symmetry.space_group_name_H-M   'P 1'
#
loop_
_entity.id
_entity.type
_entity.pdbx_description
1 polymer ?
#
loop_
_entity_poly.entity_id
_entity_poly.type
_entity_poly.pdbx_seq_one_letter_code
_entity_poly.pdbx_strand_id
1 'polypeptide(L)'
;MIVTTDEVLTEFLAFCASDPRLRLEAVLAVQDILDSSGVRVVPQTHSSFLSGLELYRARPDKGYSLTDCISMHLMRTEGLTDVLTNDYHFRQEGFRPLFKS
;
A
#
# COMPACT_ATOMS: atom_id res chain seq x y z
N MET A 1 1.71 13.54 -8.81
CA MET A 1 0.51 12.74 -8.48
C MET A 1 0.97 11.57 -7.63
N ILE A 2 0.31 11.31 -6.50
CA ILE A 2 0.58 10.17 -5.62
C ILE A 2 -0.46 9.09 -5.92
N VAL A 3 -0.06 7.82 -5.84
CA VAL A 3 -0.97 6.68 -6.01
C VAL A 3 -0.92 5.82 -4.74
N THR A 4 -2.07 5.41 -4.26
CA THR A 4 -2.23 4.44 -3.15
C THR A 4 -3.39 3.51 -3.45
N THR A 5 -3.66 2.53 -2.58
CA THR A 5 -4.78 1.59 -2.74
C THR A 5 -5.65 1.54 -1.50
N ASP A 6 -6.89 1.08 -1.65
CA ASP A 6 -7.78 0.80 -0.51
C ASP A 6 -7.16 -0.15 0.51
N GLU A 7 -6.34 -1.11 0.07
CA GLU A 7 -5.66 -2.06 0.96
C GLU A 7 -4.64 -1.37 1.88
N VAL A 8 -3.88 -0.39 1.37
CA VAL A 8 -2.98 0.45 2.20
C VAL A 8 -3.78 1.25 3.22
N LEU A 9 -4.91 1.86 2.82
CA LEU A 9 -5.77 2.61 3.73
C LEU A 9 -6.41 1.70 4.78
N THR A 10 -6.80 0.49 4.39
CA THR A 10 -7.36 -0.53 5.29
C THR A 10 -6.33 -0.97 6.33
N GLU A 11 -5.08 -1.22 5.92
CA GLU A 11 -3.99 -1.58 6.82
C GLU A 11 -3.65 -0.45 7.79
N PHE A 12 -3.62 0.79 7.31
CA PHE A 12 -3.43 1.98 8.15
C PHE A 12 -4.54 2.13 9.21
N LEU A 13 -5.81 2.01 8.81
CA LEU A 13 -6.95 2.07 9.74
C LEU A 13 -6.92 0.92 10.76
N ALA A 14 -6.52 -0.28 10.35
CA ALA A 14 -6.37 -1.44 11.22
C ALA A 14 -5.26 -1.23 12.26
N PHE A 15 -4.11 -0.68 11.84
CA PHE A 15 -3.00 -0.34 12.73
C PHE A 15 -3.42 0.64 13.84
N CYS A 16 -4.25 1.63 13.50
CA CYS A 16 -4.74 2.62 14.45
C CYS A 16 -5.93 2.15 15.31
N ALA A 17 -6.42 0.92 15.12
CA ALA A 17 -7.72 0.50 15.67
C ALA A 17 -7.76 0.36 17.20
N SER A 18 -6.63 0.07 17.85
CA SER A 18 -6.57 -0.19 19.30
C SER A 18 -6.56 1.07 20.17
N ASP A 19 -6.28 2.24 19.59
CA ASP A 19 -6.26 3.52 20.30
C ASP A 19 -7.41 4.41 19.78
N PRO A 20 -8.39 4.80 20.63
CA PRO A 20 -9.52 5.62 20.21
C PRO A 20 -9.15 6.98 19.61
N ARG A 21 -8.06 7.60 20.08
CA ARG A 21 -7.56 8.85 19.51
C ARG A 21 -6.96 8.63 18.13
N LEU A 22 -6.05 7.64 18.01
CA LEU A 22 -5.43 7.33 16.72
C LEU A 22 -6.48 6.88 15.70
N ARG A 23 -7.51 6.15 16.14
CA ARG A 23 -8.64 5.75 15.29
C ARG A 23 -9.34 6.97 14.67
N LEU A 24 -9.60 8.01 15.46
CA LEU A 24 -10.22 9.24 14.96
C LEU A 24 -9.28 10.00 14.01
N GLU A 25 -8.01 10.15 14.39
CA GLU A 25 -7.00 10.81 13.56
C GLU A 25 -6.81 10.08 12.22
N ALA A 26 -6.82 8.75 12.21
CA ALA A 26 -6.71 7.94 11.00
C ALA A 26 -7.92 8.11 10.06
N VAL A 27 -9.14 8.22 10.61
CA VAL A 27 -10.35 8.49 9.81
C VAL A 27 -10.25 9.85 9.12
N LEU A 28 -9.84 10.89 9.84
CA LEU A 28 -9.66 12.23 9.27
C LEU A 28 -8.58 12.21 8.17
N ALA A 29 -7.44 11.56 8.43
CA ALA A 29 -6.37 11.43 7.44
C ALA A 29 -6.82 10.69 6.17
N VAL A 30 -7.62 9.63 6.30
CA VAL A 30 -8.17 8.90 5.14
C VAL A 30 -9.15 9.77 4.35
N GLN A 31 -9.99 10.56 5.01
CA GLN A 31 -10.91 11.50 4.36
C GLN A 31 -10.14 12.57 3.57
N ASP A 32 -9.11 13.16 4.18
CA ASP A 32 -8.25 14.14 3.50
C ASP A 32 -7.55 13.54 2.26
N ILE A 33 -7.14 12.26 2.33
CA ILE A 33 -6.56 11.53 1.19
C ILE A 33 -7.59 11.36 0.07
N LEU A 34 -8.81 10.95 0.40
CA LEU A 34 -9.88 10.70 -0.56
C LEU A 34 -10.35 11.99 -1.25
N ASP A 35 -10.34 13.12 -0.53
CA ASP A 35 -10.74 14.43 -1.05
C ASP A 35 -9.60 15.14 -1.83
N SER A 36 -8.37 14.63 -1.76
CA SER A 36 -7.21 15.24 -2.38
C SER A 36 -7.14 14.98 -3.89
N SER A 37 -7.16 16.05 -4.69
CA SER A 37 -6.92 15.97 -6.14
C SER A 37 -5.49 15.56 -6.52
N GLY A 38 -4.56 15.57 -5.56
CA GLY A 38 -3.17 15.15 -5.75
C GLY A 38 -2.93 13.65 -5.57
N VAL A 39 -3.92 12.93 -5.02
CA VAL A 39 -3.83 11.50 -4.69
C VAL A 39 -4.87 10.72 -5.49
N ARG A 40 -4.43 9.63 -6.13
CA ARG A 40 -5.31 8.64 -6.73
C ARG A 40 -5.36 7.42 -5.82
N VAL A 41 -6.54 7.13 -5.27
CA VAL A 41 -6.80 5.88 -4.54
C VAL A 41 -7.34 4.85 -5.52
N VAL A 42 -6.62 3.76 -5.70
CA VAL A 42 -7.06 2.65 -6.54
C VAL A 42 -7.97 1.73 -5.73
N PRO A 43 -9.20 1.46 -6.20
CA PRO A 43 -10.17 0.70 -5.42
C PRO A 43 -9.76 -0.77 -5.30
N GLN A 44 -10.07 -1.36 -4.15
CA GLN A 44 -9.90 -2.80 -3.94
C GLN A 44 -10.84 -3.57 -4.87
N THR A 45 -10.32 -4.63 -5.49
CA THR A 45 -11.09 -5.54 -6.33
C THR A 45 -10.75 -6.98 -6.00
N HIS A 46 -11.63 -7.92 -6.37
CA HIS A 46 -11.27 -9.34 -6.23
C HIS A 46 -10.06 -9.71 -7.09
N SER A 47 -9.89 -9.05 -8.25
CA SER A 47 -8.70 -9.23 -9.09
C SER A 47 -7.42 -8.69 -8.44
N SER A 48 -7.45 -7.53 -7.76
CA SER A 48 -6.27 -7.03 -7.04
C SER A 48 -5.86 -8.04 -5.96
N PHE A 49 -6.84 -8.58 -5.21
CA PHE A 49 -6.61 -9.63 -4.22
C PHE A 49 -5.96 -10.88 -4.82
N LEU A 50 -6.51 -11.43 -5.91
CA LEU A 50 -5.97 -12.66 -6.54
C LEU A 50 -4.57 -12.44 -7.10
N SER A 51 -4.31 -11.31 -7.74
CA SER A 51 -2.97 -10.96 -8.24
C SER A 51 -1.96 -10.80 -7.11
N GLY A 52 -2.33 -10.13 -6.03
CA GLY A 52 -1.51 -10.01 -4.84
C GLY A 52 -1.23 -11.36 -4.19
N LEU A 53 -2.26 -12.22 -4.09
CA LEU A 53 -2.15 -13.56 -3.54
C LEU A 53 -1.18 -14.44 -4.36
N GLU A 54 -1.19 -14.32 -5.68
CA GLU A 54 -0.27 -15.06 -6.54
C GLU A 54 1.19 -14.63 -6.31
N LEU A 55 1.44 -13.32 -6.19
CA LEU A 55 2.77 -12.82 -5.86
C LEU A 55 3.21 -13.25 -4.44
N TYR A 56 2.32 -13.17 -3.46
CA TYR A 56 2.55 -13.62 -2.09
C TYR A 56 2.94 -15.11 -2.06
N ARG A 57 2.18 -15.95 -2.77
CA ARG A 57 2.45 -17.39 -2.91
C ARG A 57 3.80 -17.66 -3.58
N ALA A 58 4.20 -16.82 -4.54
CA ALA A 58 5.46 -16.95 -5.27
C ALA A 58 6.69 -16.42 -4.51
N ARG A 59 6.53 -15.94 -3.27
CA ARG A 59 7.60 -15.35 -2.45
C ARG A 59 7.63 -15.94 -1.02
N PRO A 60 7.72 -17.28 -0.86
CA PRO A 60 7.76 -17.90 0.46
C PRO A 60 9.04 -17.56 1.25
N ASP A 61 10.07 -17.05 0.59
CA ASP A 61 11.33 -16.61 1.18
C ASP A 61 11.29 -15.16 1.70
N LYS A 62 10.15 -14.47 1.58
CA LYS A 62 9.99 -13.05 1.91
C LYS A 62 9.00 -12.81 3.03
N GLY A 63 9.20 -11.71 3.76
CA GLY A 63 8.33 -11.25 4.84
C GLY A 63 7.20 -10.32 4.37
N TYR A 64 6.88 -10.30 3.08
CA TYR A 64 5.89 -9.36 2.51
C TYR A 64 4.51 -9.59 3.13
N SER A 65 3.77 -8.51 3.36
CA SER A 65 2.32 -8.60 3.59
C SER A 65 1.58 -8.82 2.28
N LEU A 66 0.28 -9.13 2.35
CA LEU A 66 -0.55 -9.14 1.13
C LEU A 66 -0.73 -7.72 0.57
N THR A 67 -0.81 -6.71 1.44
CA THR A 67 -0.86 -5.28 1.08
C THR A 67 0.36 -4.88 0.25
N ASP A 68 1.55 -5.32 0.67
CA ASP A 68 2.80 -5.12 -0.09
C ASP A 68 2.68 -5.74 -1.48
N CYS A 69 2.25 -6.99 -1.56
CA CYS A 69 2.14 -7.72 -2.83
C CYS A 69 1.15 -7.06 -3.80
N ILE A 70 0.01 -6.58 -3.30
CA ILE A 70 -0.98 -5.85 -4.10
C ILE A 70 -0.39 -4.53 -4.60
N SER A 71 0.29 -3.79 -3.72
CA SER A 71 0.95 -2.53 -4.07
C SER A 71 2.02 -2.73 -5.15
N MET A 72 2.88 -3.74 -4.99
CA MET A 72 3.92 -4.09 -5.96
C MET A 72 3.33 -4.54 -7.30
N HIS A 73 2.22 -5.30 -7.28
CA HIS A 73 1.52 -5.69 -8.51
C HIS A 73 1.00 -4.46 -9.25
N LEU A 74 0.29 -3.56 -8.55
CA LEU A 74 -0.21 -2.31 -9.13
C LEU A 74 0.91 -1.46 -9.71
N MET A 75 2.00 -1.29 -8.96
CA MET A 75 3.16 -0.53 -9.42
C MET A 75 3.73 -1.08 -10.72
N ARG A 76 3.87 -2.41 -10.84
CA ARG A 76 4.33 -3.06 -12.08
C ARG A 76 3.36 -2.81 -13.24
N THR A 77 2.05 -2.92 -13.01
CA THR A 77 1.04 -2.73 -14.07
C THR A 77 0.96 -1.28 -14.55
N GLU A 78 1.25 -0.32 -13.68
CA GLU A 78 1.18 1.12 -13.96
C GLU A 78 2.55 1.73 -14.33
N GLY A 79 3.61 0.92 -14.39
CA GLY A 79 4.96 1.39 -14.68
C GLY A 79 5.56 2.30 -13.60
N LEU A 80 5.06 2.24 -12.36
CA LEU A 80 5.57 3.01 -11.22
C LEU A 80 6.81 2.34 -10.65
N THR A 81 7.85 3.13 -10.37
CA THR A 81 9.12 2.63 -9.86
C THR A 81 9.49 3.21 -8.50
N ASP A 82 9.11 4.46 -8.24
CA ASP A 82 9.36 5.15 -6.98
C ASP A 82 8.25 4.85 -5.96
N VAL A 83 8.62 4.59 -4.71
CA VAL A 83 7.68 4.26 -3.62
C VAL A 83 7.97 5.07 -2.37
N LEU A 84 6.91 5.60 -1.75
CA LEU A 84 6.97 6.36 -0.50
C LEU A 84 6.85 5.41 0.71
N THR A 85 7.87 4.59 0.94
CA THR A 85 7.96 3.73 2.13
C THR A 85 9.40 3.62 2.62
N ASN A 86 9.60 3.35 3.91
CA ASN A 86 10.90 2.95 4.47
C ASN A 86 11.12 1.44 4.42
N ASP A 87 10.11 0.68 3.97
CA ASP A 87 10.16 -0.77 3.93
C ASP A 87 11.18 -1.27 2.88
N TYR A 88 12.09 -2.13 3.33
CA TYR A 88 13.08 -2.78 2.49
C TYR A 88 12.44 -3.76 1.49
N HIS A 89 11.24 -4.28 1.75
CA HIS A 89 10.52 -5.23 0.89
C HIS A 89 10.44 -4.76 -0.57
N PHE A 90 10.15 -3.47 -0.78
CA PHE A 90 10.04 -2.90 -2.12
C PHE A 90 11.38 -2.87 -2.88
N ARG A 91 12.51 -2.73 -2.19
CA ARG A 91 13.84 -2.83 -2.84
C ARG A 91 14.12 -4.24 -3.36
N GLN A 92 13.66 -5.27 -2.65
CA GLN A 92 13.86 -6.66 -3.05
C GLN A 92 13.15 -7.00 -4.37
N GLU A 93 12.08 -6.28 -4.70
CA GLU A 93 11.36 -6.40 -5.96
C GLU A 93 11.81 -5.42 -7.06
N GLY A 94 12.83 -4.60 -6.79
CA GLY A 94 13.42 -3.66 -7.75
C GLY A 94 12.81 -2.25 -7.76
N PHE A 95 11.95 -1.92 -6.80
CA PHE A 95 11.43 -0.55 -6.66
C PHE A 95 12.42 0.36 -5.93
N ARG A 96 12.21 1.67 -6.05
CA ARG A 96 13.05 2.72 -5.46
C ARG A 96 12.32 3.42 -4.31
N PRO A 97 12.60 3.06 -3.04
CA PRO A 97 12.15 3.85 -1.91
C PRO A 97 12.69 5.28 -1.99
N LEU A 98 11.80 6.25 -1.78
CA LEU A 98 12.16 7.67 -1.78
C LEU A 98 12.57 8.18 -0.40
N PHE A 99 12.15 7.52 0.68
CA PHE A 99 12.67 7.82 1.99
C PHE A 99 14.08 7.24 2.14
N LYS A 100 15.03 8.08 2.53
CA LYS A 100 16.38 7.63 2.92
C LYS A 100 16.35 7.29 4.40
N SER A 101 16.60 6.02 4.72
CA SER A 101 17.10 5.62 6.03
C SER A 101 18.56 5.99 6.18
#